data_AF-A0A2V5UMR7-F1
#
_entry.id   AF-A0A2V5UMR7-F1
#
_cell.length_a   1.000
_cell.length_b   1.000
_cell.length_c   1.000
_cell.angle_alpha   90.00
_cell.angle_beta   90.00
_cell.angle_gamma   90.00
#
_symmetry.space_group_name_H-M   'P 1'
#
loop_
_entity.id
_entity.type
_entity.pdbx_description
1 polymer ?
#
loop_
_entity_poly.entity_id
_entity_poly.type
_entity_poly.pdbx_seq_one_letter_code
_entity_poly.pdbx_strand_id
1 'polypeptide(L)'
;MRHRTCFFANLPFDLQVLIGDLVELAVDEAASRKLWLHAFRLHEIALTRFPHVALCGDYRDAGYTAKMLGRRLPPVVLCGDQWWDGRHRVYIARVEGKTRITAIDLKELGFRVPGEPLGILR
;
A
#
# COMPACT_ATOMS: atom_id res chain seq x y z
N MET A 1 7.33 21.41 1.89
CA MET A 1 6.66 20.31 1.15
C MET A 1 5.22 20.24 1.63
N ARG A 2 4.22 20.29 0.75
CA ARG A 2 2.81 20.12 1.17
C ARG A 2 2.59 18.65 1.50
N HIS A 3 2.42 18.32 2.77
CA HIS A 3 2.00 16.98 3.18
C HIS A 3 0.62 16.70 2.59
N ARG A 4 0.55 15.80 1.61
CA ARG A 4 -0.73 15.33 1.10
C ARG A 4 -1.26 14.27 2.06
N THR A 5 -2.51 14.40 2.47
CA THR A 5 -3.21 13.40 3.27
C THR A 5 -4.28 12.71 2.44
N CYS A 6 -4.66 11.50 2.84
CA CYS A 6 -5.75 10.73 2.26
C CYS A 6 -6.55 10.08 3.38
N PHE A 7 -7.85 10.36 3.43
CA PHE A 7 -8.75 9.66 4.34
C PHE A 7 -8.90 8.20 3.91
N PHE A 8 -8.97 7.30 4.88
CA PHE A 8 -9.25 5.88 4.64
C PHE A 8 -10.46 5.68 3.71
N ALA A 9 -11.57 6.38 3.98
CA ALA A 9 -12.80 6.32 3.19
C ALA A 9 -12.63 6.76 1.71
N ASN A 10 -11.54 7.45 1.36
CA ASN A 10 -11.24 7.88 0.00
C ASN A 10 -10.33 6.91 -0.76
N LEU A 11 -9.86 5.84 -0.11
CA LEU A 11 -9.12 4.78 -0.80
C LEU A 11 -10.07 3.95 -1.67
N PRO A 12 -9.58 3.31 -2.74
CA PRO A 12 -10.32 2.27 -3.43
C PRO A 12 -10.88 1.21 -2.47
N PHE A 13 -12.08 0.71 -2.76
CA PHE A 13 -12.80 -0.21 -1.88
C PHE A 13 -12.00 -1.49 -1.56
N ASP A 14 -11.30 -2.05 -2.53
CA ASP A 14 -10.41 -3.20 -2.34
C ASP A 14 -9.28 -2.92 -1.34
N LEU A 15 -8.70 -1.71 -1.37
CA LEU A 15 -7.73 -1.29 -0.35
C LEU A 15 -8.37 -1.03 1.01
N GLN A 16 -9.60 -0.52 1.05
CA GLN A 16 -10.31 -0.35 2.32
C GLN A 16 -10.53 -1.70 3.01
N VAL A 17 -11.00 -2.71 2.27
CA VAL A 17 -11.18 -4.07 2.77
C VAL A 17 -9.86 -4.65 3.28
N LEU A 18 -8.81 -4.63 2.45
CA LEU A 18 -7.50 -5.16 2.84
C LEU A 18 -6.95 -4.50 4.10
N ILE A 19 -7.02 -3.18 4.20
CA ILE A 19 -6.53 -2.47 5.39
C ILE A 19 -7.41 -2.76 6.61
N GLY A 20 -8.73 -2.90 6.41
CA GLY A 20 -9.66 -3.35 7.44
C GLY A 20 -9.23 -4.70 8.03
N ASP A 21 -8.99 -5.69 7.16
CA ASP A 21 -8.53 -7.02 7.58
C ASP A 21 -7.20 -6.96 8.35
N LEU A 22 -6.22 -6.18 7.87
CA LEU A 22 -4.93 -6.03 8.56
C LEU A 22 -5.06 -5.34 9.92
N VAL A 23 -5.99 -4.39 10.05
CA VAL A 23 -6.28 -3.70 11.31
C VAL A 23 -6.99 -4.67 12.26
N GLU A 24 -8.02 -5.39 11.81
CA GLU A 24 -8.71 -6.38 12.65
C GLU A 24 -7.78 -7.47 13.18
N LEU A 25 -6.78 -7.88 12.40
CA LEU A 25 -5.75 -8.83 12.84
C LEU A 25 -4.79 -8.27 13.90
N ALA A 26 -4.59 -6.96 13.94
CA ALA A 26 -3.54 -6.33 14.73
C ALA A 26 -4.01 -5.68 16.04
N VAL A 27 -5.30 -5.33 16.14
CA VAL A 27 -5.80 -4.45 17.20
C VAL A 27 -7.22 -4.81 17.65
N ASP A 28 -7.59 -4.31 18.82
CA ASP A 28 -8.95 -4.40 19.36
C ASP A 28 -9.97 -3.51 18.59
N GLU A 29 -11.24 -3.68 18.92
CA GLU A 29 -12.38 -3.01 18.30
C GLU A 29 -12.29 -1.46 18.32
N ALA A 30 -11.53 -0.88 19.26
CA ALA A 30 -11.37 0.57 19.40
C ALA A 30 -10.49 1.17 18.30
N ALA A 31 -9.53 0.41 17.75
CA ALA A 31 -8.69 0.88 16.67
C ALA A 31 -9.39 0.82 15.30
N SER A 32 -10.37 -0.08 15.12
CA SER A 32 -11.21 -0.13 13.93
C SER A 32 -12.03 1.16 13.75
N ARG A 33 -12.51 1.78 14.84
CA ARG A 33 -13.15 3.11 14.77
C ARG A 33 -12.19 4.24 14.40
N LYS A 34 -10.93 4.17 14.84
CA LYS A 34 -9.91 5.17 14.48
C LYS A 34 -9.62 5.14 12.98
N LEU A 35 -9.59 3.96 12.37
CA LEU A 35 -9.32 3.78 10.94
C LEU A 35 -10.25 4.60 10.04
N TRP A 36 -11.56 4.55 10.29
CA TRP A 36 -12.57 5.22 9.46
C TRP A 36 -12.41 6.74 9.39
N LEU A 37 -11.93 7.35 10.46
CA LEU A 37 -11.72 8.80 10.55
C LEU A 37 -10.26 9.19 10.27
N HIS A 38 -9.37 8.22 10.06
CA HIS A 38 -7.94 8.49 9.95
C HIS A 38 -7.60 9.11 8.60
N ALA A 39 -6.81 10.18 8.65
CA ALA A 39 -6.21 10.83 7.49
C ALA A 39 -4.74 10.40 7.39
N PHE A 40 -4.47 9.36 6.61
CA PHE A 40 -3.11 8.88 6.36
C PHE A 40 -2.28 9.94 5.67
N ARG A 41 -1.02 10.08 6.08
CA ARG A 41 -0.05 10.84 5.30
C ARG A 41 0.33 10.04 4.07
N LEU A 42 0.40 10.72 2.92
CA LEU A 42 0.93 10.15 1.69
C LEU A 42 2.45 10.35 1.66
N HIS A 43 3.18 9.27 1.73
CA HIS A 43 4.64 9.23 1.66
C HIS A 43 5.10 8.95 0.24
N GLU A 44 6.09 9.68 -0.26
CA GLU A 44 6.75 9.32 -1.52
C GLU A 44 7.98 8.46 -1.25
N ILE A 45 7.89 7.17 -1.53
CA ILE A 45 8.96 6.20 -1.27
C ILE A 45 9.72 5.94 -2.56
N ALA A 46 11.05 5.93 -2.50
CA ALA A 46 11.88 5.57 -3.64
C ALA A 46 11.68 4.09 -4.01
N LEU A 47 11.50 3.81 -5.30
CA LEU A 47 11.23 2.45 -5.80
C LEU A 47 12.41 1.49 -5.59
N THR A 48 13.61 2.01 -5.40
CA THR A 48 14.82 1.25 -5.06
C THR A 48 14.77 0.64 -3.65
N ARG A 49 13.93 1.16 -2.76
CA ARG A 49 13.76 0.61 -1.40
C ARG A 49 12.93 -0.66 -1.37
N PHE A 50 12.07 -0.86 -2.37
CA PHE A 50 11.21 -2.04 -2.45
C PHE A 50 12.02 -3.24 -2.92
N PRO A 51 11.93 -4.40 -2.24
CA PRO A 51 12.54 -5.62 -2.74
C PRO A 51 11.94 -6.01 -4.10
N HIS A 52 12.70 -6.76 -4.88
CA HIS A 52 12.17 -7.36 -6.11
C HIS A 52 11.30 -8.56 -5.74
N VAL A 53 9.99 -8.39 -5.87
CA VAL A 53 9.01 -9.47 -5.75
C VAL A 53 8.52 -9.79 -7.16
N ALA A 54 8.67 -11.05 -7.59
CA ALA A 54 8.20 -11.48 -8.89
C ALA A 54 6.67 -11.38 -8.96
N LEU A 55 6.13 -10.90 -10.08
CA LEU A 55 4.72 -11.11 -10.39
C LEU A 55 4.55 -12.56 -10.86
N CYS A 56 3.43 -13.19 -10.53
CA CYS A 56 3.12 -14.49 -11.10
C CYS A 56 2.91 -14.29 -12.60
N GLY A 57 3.59 -15.05 -13.46
CA GLY A 57 3.48 -14.89 -14.91
C GLY A 57 2.14 -15.37 -15.51
N ASP A 58 1.11 -15.55 -14.68
CA ASP A 58 -0.19 -16.00 -15.16
C ASP A 58 -0.91 -14.91 -15.97
N TYR A 59 -1.85 -15.33 -16.82
CA TYR A 59 -2.55 -14.40 -17.72
C TYR A 59 -3.34 -13.31 -16.96
N ARG A 60 -3.68 -13.56 -15.68
CA ARG A 60 -4.48 -12.64 -14.85
C ARG A 60 -3.62 -11.48 -14.38
N ASP A 61 -2.39 -11.73 -13.96
CA ASP A 61 -1.44 -10.70 -13.56
C ASP A 61 -1.05 -9.80 -14.74
N ALA A 62 -0.89 -10.37 -15.94
CA ALA A 62 -0.61 -9.60 -17.16
C ALA A 62 -1.82 -8.71 -17.56
N GLY A 63 -3.04 -9.25 -17.54
CA GLY A 63 -4.25 -8.49 -17.85
C GLY A 63 -4.57 -7.40 -16.82
N TYR A 64 -4.27 -7.65 -15.55
CA TYR A 64 -4.48 -6.69 -14.47
C TYR A 64 -3.46 -5.54 -14.51
N THR A 65 -2.18 -5.84 -14.76
CA THR A 65 -1.12 -4.83 -14.91
C THR A 65 -1.31 -3.96 -16.16
N ALA A 66 -1.76 -4.54 -17.29
CA ALA A 66 -2.07 -3.77 -18.50
C ALA A 66 -3.14 -2.68 -18.26
N LYS A 67 -4.14 -2.96 -17.41
CA LYS A 67 -5.20 -1.99 -17.05
C LYS A 67 -4.71 -0.85 -16.16
N MET A 68 -3.52 -0.97 -15.56
CA MET A 68 -2.93 0.00 -14.64
C MET A 68 -2.02 1.02 -15.33
N LEU A 69 -1.51 0.72 -16.53
CA LEU A 69 -0.64 1.61 -17.29
C LEU A 69 -1.31 2.95 -17.61
N GLY A 70 -0.57 4.04 -17.44
CA GLY A 70 -1.03 5.40 -17.70
C GLY A 70 -2.04 5.93 -16.69
N ARG A 71 -2.40 5.17 -15.66
CA ARG A 71 -3.37 5.58 -14.65
C ARG A 71 -2.72 6.15 -13.40
N ARG A 72 -3.48 7.00 -12.70
CA ARG A 72 -3.14 7.37 -11.32
C ARG A 72 -3.44 6.19 -10.41
N LEU A 73 -2.39 5.55 -9.92
CA LEU A 73 -2.50 4.39 -9.04
C LEU A 73 -2.75 4.82 -7.58
N PRO A 74 -3.53 4.04 -6.83
CA PRO A 74 -3.67 4.26 -5.40
C PRO A 74 -2.36 3.97 -4.65
N PRO A 75 -2.20 4.46 -3.41
CA PRO A 75 -0.98 4.24 -2.66
C PRO A 75 -0.72 2.75 -2.40
N VAL A 76 0.56 2.40 -2.20
CA VAL A 76 0.95 1.11 -1.62
C VAL A 76 0.76 1.14 -0.10
N VAL A 77 0.64 -0.03 0.52
CA VAL A 77 0.38 -0.16 1.96
C VAL A 77 1.64 -0.63 2.67
N LEU A 78 2.06 0.14 3.68
CA LEU A 78 3.19 -0.16 4.55
C LEU A 78 2.74 -0.27 6.01
N CYS A 79 3.55 -0.92 6.83
CA CYS A 79 3.52 -0.80 8.29
C CYS A 79 4.96 -0.64 8.78
N GLY A 80 5.42 0.60 8.93
CA GLY A 80 6.83 0.92 9.12
C GLY A 80 7.68 0.53 7.91
N ASP A 81 8.62 -0.39 8.11
CA ASP A 81 9.48 -0.95 7.06
C ASP A 81 8.85 -2.16 6.35
N GLN A 82 7.74 -2.69 6.85
CA GLN A 82 7.04 -3.82 6.25
C GLN A 82 6.17 -3.38 5.06
N TRP A 83 6.33 -4.05 3.92
CA TRP A 83 5.52 -3.83 2.73
C TRP A 83 4.39 -4.87 2.64
N TRP A 84 3.13 -4.42 2.71
CA TRP A 84 1.97 -5.29 2.84
C TRP A 84 1.14 -5.42 1.55
N ASP A 85 1.01 -4.35 0.77
CA ASP A 85 0.26 -4.40 -0.49
C ASP A 85 0.84 -3.49 -1.58
N GLY A 86 0.56 -3.83 -2.84
CA GLY A 86 0.82 -2.99 -4.00
C GLY A 86 1.93 -3.49 -4.90
N ARG A 87 2.24 -4.80 -4.90
CA ARG A 87 3.25 -5.40 -5.81
C ARG A 87 3.06 -5.02 -7.27
N HIS A 88 1.83 -5.10 -7.79
CA HIS A 88 1.53 -4.72 -9.17
C HIS A 88 1.73 -3.22 -9.41
N ARG A 89 1.46 -2.39 -8.40
CA ARG A 89 1.63 -0.93 -8.49
C ARG A 89 3.11 -0.54 -8.48
N VAL A 90 3.93 -1.20 -7.66
CA VAL A 90 5.39 -1.06 -7.67
C VAL A 90 5.97 -1.52 -9.01
N TYR A 91 5.53 -2.67 -9.50
CA TYR A 91 5.95 -3.20 -10.80
C TYR A 91 5.62 -2.22 -11.94
N ILE A 92 4.37 -1.77 -12.05
CA ILE A 92 3.96 -0.82 -13.08
C ILE A 92 4.71 0.51 -12.95
N ALA A 93 4.89 1.02 -11.74
CA ALA A 93 5.66 2.26 -11.56
C ALA A 93 7.11 2.11 -12.06
N ARG A 94 7.74 0.94 -11.89
CA ARG A 94 9.06 0.63 -12.46
C ARG A 94 9.02 0.56 -13.99
N VAL A 95 8.03 -0.13 -14.56
CA VAL A 95 7.84 -0.25 -16.01
C VAL A 95 7.62 1.13 -16.66
N GLU A 96 6.90 2.02 -15.99
CA GLU A 96 6.67 3.41 -16.43
C GLU A 96 7.88 4.33 -16.20
N GLY A 97 9.01 3.81 -15.73
CA GLY A 97 10.22 4.59 -15.49
C GLY A 97 10.13 5.58 -14.33
N LYS A 98 9.15 5.41 -13.42
CA LYS A 98 9.06 6.24 -12.22
C LYS A 98 10.21 5.89 -11.28
N THR A 99 10.60 6.86 -10.44
CA THR A 99 11.63 6.67 -9.40
C THR A 99 11.03 6.58 -8.00
N ARG A 100 9.77 7.02 -7.84
CA ARG A 100 9.06 7.05 -6.56
C ARG A 100 7.61 6.58 -6.72
N ILE A 101 7.04 6.11 -5.63
CA ILE A 101 5.63 5.72 -5.54
C ILE A 101 5.02 6.23 -4.23
N THR A 102 3.72 6.51 -4.26
CA THR A 102 2.99 6.96 -3.07
C THR A 102 2.66 5.77 -2.17
N ALA A 103 2.83 5.93 -0.87
CA ALA A 103 2.51 4.94 0.15
C ALA A 103 1.70 5.57 1.30
N ILE A 104 0.91 4.74 1.99
CA ILE A 104 0.38 5.03 3.33
C ILE A 104 1.05 4.09 4.33
N ASP A 105 1.16 4.53 5.58
CA ASP A 105 1.79 3.76 6.65
C ASP A 105 0.80 3.48 7.79
N LEU A 106 0.44 2.20 7.96
CA LEU A 106 -0.43 1.74 9.03
C LEU A 106 0.19 1.90 10.42
N LYS A 107 1.52 2.05 10.53
CA LYS A 107 2.18 2.37 11.80
C LYS A 107 1.69 3.70 12.39
N GLU A 108 1.12 4.59 11.57
CA GLU A 108 0.45 5.82 12.03
C GLU A 108 -0.70 5.53 13.02
N LEU A 109 -1.27 4.32 12.99
CA LEU A 109 -2.34 3.89 13.90
C LEU A 109 -1.82 3.30 15.21
N GLY A 110 -0.49 3.20 15.38
CA GLY A 110 0.14 2.80 16.64
C GLY A 110 0.27 1.29 16.87
N PHE A 111 0.10 0.47 15.83
CA PHE A 111 0.24 -0.99 15.92
C PHE A 111 1.26 -1.56 14.93
N ARG A 112 1.53 -2.86 15.05
CA ARG A 112 2.24 -3.66 14.06
C ARG A 112 1.30 -4.73 13.53
N VAL A 113 1.36 -5.00 12.23
CA VAL A 113 0.57 -6.07 11.62
C VAL A 113 1.29 -7.40 11.87
N PRO A 114 0.62 -8.43 12.43
CA PRO A 114 1.18 -9.77 12.54
C PRO A 114 1.18 -10.49 11.19
N GLY A 115 2.17 -11.35 10.95
CA GLY A 115 2.25 -12.19 9.75
C GLY A 115 3.44 -11.87 8.83
N GLU A 116 3.37 -12.35 7.60
CA GLU A 116 4.45 -12.24 6.61
C GLU A 116 4.15 -11.13 5.60
N PRO A 117 4.93 -10.02 5.61
CA PRO A 117 4.80 -8.99 4.58
C PRO A 117 5.32 -9.48 3.23
N LEU A 118 4.94 -8.80 2.14
CA LEU A 118 5.50 -9.02 0.80
C LEU A 118 7.03 -8.80 0.78
N GLY A 119 7.53 -7.95 1.67
CA GLY A 119 8.96 -7.77 1.90
C GLY A 119 9.26 -6.63 2.87
N ILE A 120 10.55 -6.39 3.10
CA ILE A 120 11.05 -5.32 3.97
C ILE A 120 11.74 -4.25 3.13
N LEU A 121 11.38 -3.00 3.37
CA LEU A 121 12.01 -1.84 2.73
C LEU A 121 13.45 -1.66 3.24
N ARG A 122 14.38 -1.43 2.30
CA ARG A 122 15.80 -1.15 2.60
C ARG A 122 16.13 0.33 2.53
#